data_AF-A0A553EN16-F1
#
_entry.id   AF-A0A553EN16-F1
#
_cell.length_a   1.000
_cell.length_b   1.000
_cell.length_c   1.000
_cell.angle_alpha   90.00
_cell.angle_beta   90.00
_cell.angle_gamma   90.00
#
_symmetry.space_group_name_H-M   'P 1'
#
loop_
_entity.id
_entity.type
_entity.pdbx_description
1 polymer ?
#
loop_
_entity_poly.entity_id
_entity_poly.type
_entity_poly.pdbx_seq_one_letter_code
_entity_poly.pdbx_strand_id
1 'polypeptide(L)' 'MEHSKDQKRITEEFKMRGDWKDQSKQLKNRYIQLTDEDLKFEEGKEYELLKRIQTRLNKNRVDAIGVIRSVQPEKI' A
#
# COMPACT_ATOMS: atom_id res chain seq x y z
N MET A 1 -19.21 13.70 -7.44
CA MET A 1 -18.86 12.35 -6.93
C MET A 1 -18.18 11.59 -8.06
N GLU A 2 -16.90 11.86 -8.32
CA GLU A 2 -16.18 11.30 -9.49
C GLU A 2 -14.93 10.49 -9.10
N HIS A 3 -14.61 10.43 -7.81
CA HIS A 3 -13.37 9.80 -7.30
C HIS A 3 -13.34 8.27 -7.34
N SER A 4 -14.45 7.59 -7.66
CA SER A 4 -14.52 6.12 -7.54
C SER A 4 -13.93 5.34 -8.73
N LYS A 5 -13.87 5.94 -9.94
CA LYS A 5 -13.39 5.23 -11.14
C LYS A 5 -11.86 5.17 -11.21
N ASP A 6 -11.20 6.28 -10.90
CA ASP A 6 -9.73 6.37 -10.95
C ASP A 6 -9.08 5.53 -9.85
N GLN A 7 -9.65 5.56 -8.64
CA GLN A 7 -9.19 4.75 -7.51
C GLN A 7 -9.19 3.25 -7.81
N LYS A 8 -10.17 2.78 -8.60
CA LYS A 8 -10.32 1.36 -8.96
C LYS A 8 -9.22 0.93 -9.94
N ARG A 9 -9.02 1.67 -11.03
CA ARG A 9 -7.98 1.36 -12.04
C ARG A 9 -6.57 1.33 -11.44
N ILE A 10 -6.22 2.34 -10.65
CA ILE A 10 -4.88 2.45 -10.05
C ILE A 10 -4.59 1.24 -9.13
N THR A 11 -5.63 0.70 -8.49
CA THR A 11 -5.49 -0.53 -7.68
C THR A 11 -5.29 -1.76 -8.55
N GLU A 12 -6.03 -1.90 -9.64
CA GLU A 12 -5.94 -3.06 -10.54
C GLU A 12 -4.55 -3.15 -11.21
N GLU A 13 -3.94 -2.00 -11.50
CA GLU A 13 -2.57 -1.90 -12.02
C GLU A 13 -1.49 -2.08 -10.94
N PHE A 14 -1.85 -1.88 -9.67
CA PHE A 14 -0.93 -2.06 -8.56
C PHE A 14 -0.90 -3.53 -8.11
N LYS A 15 0.28 -4.13 -8.20
CA LYS A 15 0.55 -5.48 -7.71
C LYS A 15 1.68 -5.44 -6.69
N MET A 16 1.48 -6.21 -5.61
CA MET A 16 2.56 -6.45 -4.67
C MET A 16 3.64 -7.31 -5.31
N ARG A 17 4.90 -6.95 -5.03
CA ARG A 17 6.08 -7.63 -5.57
C ARG A 17 7.16 -7.73 -4.50
N GLY A 18 7.89 -8.85 -4.50
CA GLY A 18 8.95 -9.11 -3.55
C GLY A 18 8.45 -9.56 -2.18
N ASP A 19 9.32 -9.49 -1.18
CA ASP A 19 9.01 -9.93 0.18
C ASP A 19 8.30 -8.84 0.98
N TRP A 20 6.98 -8.97 1.12
CA TRP A 20 6.17 -8.01 1.87
C TRP A 20 6.50 -7.96 3.37
N LYS A 21 7.03 -9.06 3.94
CA LYS A 21 7.35 -9.13 5.37
C LYS A 21 8.54 -8.23 5.72
N ASP A 22 9.49 -8.05 4.81
CA ASP A 22 10.56 -7.07 4.97
C ASP A 22 10.07 -5.65 4.66
N GLN A 23 9.35 -5.48 3.55
CA GLN A 23 8.79 -4.20 3.11
C GLN A 23 7.89 -3.54 4.17
N SER A 24 7.03 -4.33 4.82
CA SER A 24 6.17 -3.86 5.91
C SER A 24 6.97 -3.36 7.11
N LYS A 25 8.09 -4.00 7.47
CA LYS A 25 8.96 -3.51 8.55
C LYS A 25 9.56 -2.16 8.20
N GLN A 26 10.02 -1.98 6.96
CA GLN A 26 10.55 -0.69 6.49
C GLN A 26 9.46 0.40 6.50
N LEU A 27 8.24 0.07 6.07
CA LEU A 27 7.11 0.98 6.14
C LEU A 27 6.76 1.36 7.57
N LYS A 28 6.71 0.41 8.49
CA LYS A 28 6.44 0.66 9.91
C LYS A 28 7.51 1.57 10.53
N ASN A 29 8.78 1.40 10.15
CA ASN A 29 9.87 2.25 10.62
C ASN A 29 9.74 3.70 10.07
N ARG A 30 9.38 3.85 8.78
CA ARG A 30 9.19 5.16 8.16
C ARG A 30 7.90 5.86 8.61
N TYR A 31 6.84 5.10 8.88
CA TYR A 31 5.51 5.59 9.24
C TYR A 31 5.07 4.99 10.58
N ILE A 32 5.42 5.68 11.67
CA ILE A 32 5.10 5.27 13.06
C ILE A 32 3.59 5.06 13.33
N GLN A 33 2.75 5.62 12.46
CA GLN A 33 1.29 5.49 12.52
C GLN A 33 0.76 4.19 11.91
N LEU A 34 1.57 3.45 11.14
CA LEU A 34 1.22 2.15 10.61
C LEU A 34 1.52 1.07 11.64
N THR A 35 0.54 0.22 11.92
CA THR A 35 0.70 -0.93 12.80
C THR A 35 0.92 -2.22 12.00
N ASP A 36 1.35 -3.29 12.67
CA ASP A 36 1.47 -4.60 12.03
C ASP A 36 0.13 -5.11 11.49
N GLU A 37 -1.00 -4.73 12.11
CA GLU A 37 -2.35 -5.07 11.64
C GLU A 37 -2.70 -4.35 10.34
N ASP A 38 -2.32 -3.08 10.23
CA ASP A 38 -2.55 -2.28 9.02
C ASP A 38 -1.69 -2.75 7.86
N LEU A 39 -0.50 -3.24 8.17
CA LEU A 39 0.47 -3.78 7.23
C LEU A 39 0.28 -5.28 6.97
N LYS A 40 -0.75 -5.92 7.54
CA LYS A 40 -1.05 -7.32 7.25
C LYS A 40 -1.57 -7.44 5.80
N PHE A 41 -0.77 -8.07 4.95
CA PHE A 41 -1.08 -8.32 3.54
C PHE A 41 -1.17 -9.82 3.27
N GLU A 42 -2.09 -10.18 2.40
CA GLU A 42 -2.20 -11.52 1.81
C GLU A 42 -2.29 -11.33 0.30
N GLU A 43 -1.68 -12.24 -0.46
CA GLU A 43 -1.68 -12.16 -1.92
C GLU A 43 -3.12 -12.09 -2.48
N GLY A 44 -3.36 -11.14 -3.40
CA GLY A 44 -4.70 -10.85 -3.93
C GLY A 44 -5.53 -9.86 -3.11
N LYS A 45 -5.07 -9.44 -1.91
CA LYS A 45 -5.74 -8.45 -1.06
C LYS A 45 -5.12 -7.05 -1.12
N GLU A 46 -4.54 -6.67 -2.25
CA GLU A 46 -3.91 -5.34 -2.42
C GLU A 46 -4.91 -4.22 -2.17
N TYR A 47 -6.17 -4.42 -2.57
CA TYR A 47 -7.22 -3.44 -2.37
C TYR A 47 -7.44 -3.12 -0.88
N GLU A 48 -7.50 -4.16 -0.04
CA GLU A 48 -7.73 -4.04 1.41
C GLU A 48 -6.55 -3.39 2.11
N LEU A 49 -5.33 -3.84 1.81
CA LEU A 49 -4.12 -3.26 2.38
C LEU A 49 -4.03 -1.76 2.06
N LEU A 50 -4.22 -1.40 0.79
CA LEU A 50 -4.18 -0.02 0.36
C LEU A 50 -5.27 0.82 1.03
N LYS A 51 -6.44 0.24 1.33
CA LYS A 51 -7.51 0.94 2.05
C LYS A 51 -7.09 1.24 3.49
N ARG A 52 -6.47 0.27 4.18
CA ARG A 52 -5.95 0.47 5.55
C ARG A 52 -4.87 1.56 5.57
N ILE A 53 -3.89 1.48 4.68
CA ILE A 53 -2.81 2.46 4.60
C ILE A 53 -3.37 3.85 4.28
N GLN A 54 -4.29 3.97 3.32
CA GLN A 54 -4.97 5.24 3.01
C GLN A 54 -5.65 5.83 4.26
N THR A 55 -6.42 5.03 5.00
CA THR A 55 -7.11 5.51 6.21
C THR A 55 -6.14 5.88 7.33
N ARG A 56 -5.10 5.06 7.58
CA ARG A 56 -4.11 5.32 8.62
C ARG A 56 -3.21 6.50 8.32
N LEU A 57 -2.81 6.66 7.07
CA LEU A 57 -1.98 7.77 6.60
C LEU A 57 -2.76 9.03 6.27
N ASN A 58 -4.10 8.96 6.27
CA ASN A 58 -4.98 9.99 5.75
C ASN A 58 -4.54 10.50 4.35
N LYS A 59 -4.16 9.55 3.48
CA LYS A 59 -3.56 9.79 2.16
C LYS A 59 -4.44 9.26 1.04
N ASN A 60 -4.28 9.78 -0.17
CA ASN A 60 -4.98 9.28 -1.36
C ASN A 60 -4.40 7.92 -1.82
N ARG A 61 -5.09 7.22 -2.74
CA ARG A 61 -4.63 5.91 -3.25
C ARG A 61 -3.24 5.96 -3.84
N VAL A 62 -3.00 6.99 -4.65
CA VAL A 62 -1.74 7.19 -5.37
C VAL A 62 -0.60 7.36 -4.38
N ASP A 63 -0.80 8.20 -3.36
CA ASP A 63 0.14 8.35 -2.26
C ASP A 63 0.40 7.04 -1.52
N ALA A 64 -0.66 6.31 -1.13
CA ALA A 64 -0.52 5.03 -0.43
C ALA A 64 0.27 3.99 -1.25
N ILE A 65 0.03 3.95 -2.57
CA ILE A 65 0.79 3.11 -3.49
C ILE A 65 2.23 3.59 -3.60
N GLY A 66 2.47 4.91 -3.68
CA GLY A 66 3.81 5.49 -3.71
C GLY A 66 4.62 5.12 -2.46
N VAL A 67 3.96 5.16 -1.29
CA VAL A 67 4.54 4.72 -0.02
C VAL A 67 4.99 3.26 -0.12
N ILE A 68 4.12 2.36 -0.57
CA ILE A 68 4.50 0.94 -0.73
C ILE A 68 5.59 0.76 -1.79
N ARG A 69 5.46 1.40 -2.95
CA ARG A 69 6.46 1.28 -4.03
C ARG A 69 7.84 1.75 -3.57
N SER A 70 7.91 2.69 -2.62
CA SER A 70 9.18 3.18 -2.07
C SER A 70 9.99 2.13 -1.31
N VAL A 71 9.35 1.05 -0.84
CA VAL A 71 10.03 -0.08 -0.16
C VAL A 71 10.11 -1.32 -1.05
N GLN A 72 9.42 -1.33 -2.20
CA GLN A 72 9.53 -2.43 -3.15
C GLN A 72 10.87 -2.37 -3.89
N PRO A 73 11.48 -3.52 -4.19
CA PRO A 73 12.64 -3.53 -5.07
C PRO A 73 12.24 -2.94 -6.42
N GLU A 74 13.02 -2.00 -6.92
CA GLU A 74 12.87 -1.49 -8.28
C GLU A 74 13.03 -2.67 -9.25
N LYS A 75 12.24 -2.70 -10.33
CA LYS A 75 12.34 -3.75 -11.35
C LYS A 75 13.80 -3.83 -11.81
N ILE A 76 14.49 -4.91 -11.45
CA ILE A 76 15.75 -5.34 -12.09
C ILE A 76 15.39 -5.94 -13.45
#